data_AF-A0A918N2S0-F1
#
_entry.id   AF-A0A918N2S0-F1
#
_cell.length_a   1.000
_cell.length_b   1.000
_cell.length_c   1.000
_cell.angle_alpha   90.00
_cell.angle_beta   90.00
_cell.angle_gamma   90.00
#
_symmetry.space_group_name_H-M   'P 1'
#
loop_
_entity.id
_entity.type
_entity.pdbx_description
1 polymer ?
#
loop_
_entity_poly.entity_id
_entity_poly.type
_entity_poly.pdbx_seq_one_letter_code
_entity_poly.pdbx_strand_id
1 'polypeptide(L)'
;MITQEEVVVQKVFKQLDGMSKIEVYDILFKIESMLLDFKSPIQYEELKKTLKSTSRKINVGAVDNFGHFYLEDQCEYIKIYKVKTLLPNFLDKELLYFFTPWQLKIMDYTTENLKETFQGTYLETVVNHFLETHTPQTRNPVTNRFILLEFLDQMDLDS
;
A
#
# COMPACT_ATOMS: atom_id res chain seq x y z
N MET A 1 -13.98 -40.53 5.91
CA MET A 1 -12.51 -40.65 5.83
C MET A 1 -12.02 -39.35 5.24
N ILE A 2 -11.18 -38.59 5.95
CA ILE A 2 -10.70 -37.29 5.46
C ILE A 2 -9.69 -37.57 4.34
N THR A 3 -9.86 -36.92 3.20
CA THR A 3 -8.96 -37.00 2.05
C THR A 3 -7.66 -36.24 2.32
N GLN A 4 -6.61 -36.56 1.57
CA GLN A 4 -5.34 -35.84 1.67
C GLN A 4 -5.50 -34.35 1.35
N GLU A 5 -6.38 -34.01 0.40
CA GLU A 5 -6.71 -32.62 0.05
C GLU A 5 -7.38 -31.89 1.21
N GLU A 6 -8.38 -32.51 1.85
CA GLU A 6 -9.04 -31.94 3.03
C GLU A 6 -8.08 -31.72 4.20
N VAL A 7 -7.08 -32.60 4.40
CA VAL A 7 -6.02 -32.39 5.41
C VAL A 7 -5.16 -31.16 5.07
N VAL A 8 -4.83 -30.95 3.80
CA VAL A 8 -4.08 -29.75 3.37
C VAL A 8 -4.92 -28.49 3.56
N VAL A 9 -6.19 -28.53 3.17
CA VAL A 9 -7.14 -27.42 3.35
C VAL A 9 -7.28 -27.05 4.83
N GLN A 10 -7.41 -28.01 5.74
CA GLN A 10 -7.46 -27.74 7.18
C GLN A 10 -6.17 -27.09 7.71
N LYS A 11 -5.00 -27.49 7.21
CA LYS A 11 -3.72 -26.86 7.58
C LYS A 11 -3.67 -25.41 7.13
N VAL A 12 -4.21 -25.09 5.95
CA VAL A 12 -4.32 -23.72 5.44
C VAL A 12 -5.29 -22.91 6.31
N PHE A 13 -6.51 -23.41 6.54
CA PHE A 13 -7.50 -22.70 7.38
C PHE A 13 -7.01 -22.47 8.81
N LYS A 14 -6.21 -23.37 9.39
CA LYS A 14 -5.59 -23.16 10.70
C LYS A 14 -4.69 -21.92 10.74
N GLN A 15 -4.06 -21.54 9.63
CA GLN A 15 -3.25 -20.31 9.55
C GLN A 15 -4.11 -19.04 9.44
N LEU A 16 -5.39 -19.18 9.09
CA LEU A 16 -6.34 -18.09 8.91
C LEU A 16 -7.24 -17.88 10.14
N ASP A 17 -7.03 -18.65 11.20
CA ASP A 17 -7.84 -18.59 12.41
C ASP A 17 -7.74 -17.19 13.06
N GLY A 18 -8.91 -16.61 13.37
CA GLY A 18 -9.03 -15.24 13.89
C GLY A 18 -8.98 -14.11 12.85
N MET A 19 -8.74 -14.40 11.57
CA MET A 19 -8.79 -13.38 10.51
C MET A 19 -10.23 -13.10 10.04
N SER A 20 -10.50 -11.86 9.67
CA SER A 20 -11.75 -11.49 9.01
C SER A 20 -11.78 -12.01 7.56
N LYS A 21 -12.98 -12.17 7.00
CA LYS A 21 -13.15 -12.67 5.62
C LYS A 21 -12.41 -11.81 4.59
N ILE A 22 -12.36 -10.50 4.79
CA ILE A 22 -11.71 -9.59 3.83
C ILE A 22 -10.19 -9.76 3.84
N GLU A 23 -9.58 -9.90 5.02
CA GLU A 23 -8.14 -10.21 5.15
C GLU A 23 -7.79 -11.56 4.51
N VAL A 24 -8.66 -12.55 4.68
CA VAL A 24 -8.50 -13.86 4.04
C VAL A 24 -8.55 -13.72 2.51
N TYR A 25 -9.50 -12.96 1.96
CA TYR A 25 -9.59 -12.74 0.51
C TYR A 25 -8.37 -12.00 -0.04
N ASP A 26 -7.86 -11.00 0.68
CA ASP A 26 -6.63 -10.28 0.30
C ASP A 26 -5.41 -11.21 0.25
N ILE A 27 -5.26 -12.09 1.25
CA ILE A 27 -4.18 -13.09 1.28
C ILE A 27 -4.31 -14.06 0.10
N LEU A 28 -5.52 -14.55 -0.17
CA LEU A 28 -5.78 -15.47 -1.28
C LEU A 28 -5.47 -14.82 -2.63
N PHE A 29 -5.92 -13.57 -2.85
CA PHE A 29 -5.62 -12.81 -4.06
C PHE A 29 -4.12 -12.58 -4.25
N LYS A 30 -3.40 -12.30 -3.16
CA LYS A 30 -1.94 -12.16 -3.20
C LYS A 30 -1.25 -13.47 -3.54
N ILE A 31 -1.70 -14.60 -2.98
CA ILE A 31 -1.18 -15.92 -3.32
C ILE A 31 -1.44 -16.21 -4.80
N GLU A 32 -2.66 -16.01 -5.29
CA GLU A 32 -3.03 -16.23 -6.69
C GLU A 32 -2.15 -15.40 -7.63
N SER A 33 -2.01 -14.10 -7.36
CA SER A 33 -1.17 -13.20 -8.14
C SER A 33 0.28 -13.66 -8.18
N MET A 34 0.82 -14.14 -7.06
CA MET A 34 2.18 -14.70 -7.03
C MET A 34 2.28 -15.99 -7.84
N LEU A 35 1.28 -16.87 -7.78
CA LEU A 35 1.31 -18.14 -8.49
C LEU A 35 1.32 -17.99 -10.01
N LEU A 36 0.81 -16.88 -10.56
CA LEU A 36 0.86 -16.58 -12.00
C LEU A 36 2.29 -16.54 -12.54
N ASP A 37 3.24 -16.01 -11.76
CA ASP A 37 4.63 -15.82 -12.18
C ASP A 37 5.54 -17.00 -11.83
N PHE A 38 5.06 -17.95 -11.01
CA PHE A 38 5.89 -19.04 -10.50
C PHE A 38 5.80 -20.30 -11.38
N LYS A 39 6.96 -20.92 -11.61
CA LYS A 39 7.03 -22.21 -12.30
C LYS A 39 6.54 -23.33 -11.40
N SER A 40 5.85 -24.29 -12.01
CA SER A 40 5.46 -25.53 -11.36
C SER A 40 6.60 -26.57 -11.44
N PRO A 41 6.87 -27.35 -10.38
CA PRO A 41 6.23 -27.30 -9.06
C PRO A 41 6.72 -26.13 -8.21
N ILE A 42 5.83 -25.64 -7.35
CA ILE A 42 6.13 -24.51 -6.46
C ILE A 42 7.27 -24.88 -5.51
N GLN A 43 8.33 -24.06 -5.49
CA GLN A 43 9.44 -24.20 -4.55
C GLN A 43 9.35 -23.13 -3.46
N TYR A 44 9.14 -23.56 -2.22
CA TYR A 44 9.00 -22.64 -1.07
C TYR A 44 10.20 -21.70 -0.91
N GLU A 45 11.43 -22.17 -1.14
CA GLU A 45 12.62 -21.33 -1.01
C GLU A 45 12.72 -20.26 -2.10
N GLU A 46 12.17 -20.50 -3.30
CA GLU A 46 12.05 -19.47 -4.34
C GLU A 46 10.98 -18.44 -3.96
N LEU A 47 9.81 -18.89 -3.49
CA LEU A 47 8.75 -18.00 -2.98
C LEU A 47 9.27 -17.12 -1.85
N LYS A 48 9.98 -17.70 -0.88
CA LYS A 48 10.57 -17.00 0.27
C LYS A 48 11.63 -15.99 -0.17
N LYS A 49 12.44 -16.32 -1.18
CA LYS A 49 13.41 -15.37 -1.77
C LYS A 49 12.69 -14.23 -2.47
N THR A 50 11.64 -14.50 -3.24
CA THR A 50 10.84 -13.46 -3.91
C THR A 50 10.10 -12.58 -2.91
N LEU A 51 9.51 -13.15 -1.86
CA LEU A 51 8.91 -12.37 -0.78
C LEU A 51 9.96 -11.46 -0.13
N LYS A 52 11.14 -11.98 0.20
CA LYS A 52 12.24 -11.18 0.75
C LYS A 52 12.78 -10.14 -0.25
N SER A 53 12.83 -10.43 -1.54
CA SER A 53 13.35 -9.51 -2.56
C SER A 53 12.33 -8.46 -2.96
N THR A 54 11.04 -8.80 -3.01
CA THR A 54 9.92 -7.85 -3.10
C THR A 54 9.89 -6.97 -1.85
N SER A 55 10.05 -7.52 -0.64
CA SER A 55 10.25 -6.72 0.58
C SER A 55 11.51 -5.83 0.52
N ARG A 56 12.58 -6.24 -0.19
CA ARG A 56 13.77 -5.40 -0.43
C ARG A 56 13.63 -4.42 -1.60
N LYS A 57 12.75 -4.67 -2.58
CA LYS A 57 12.37 -3.69 -3.61
C LYS A 57 11.42 -2.65 -3.02
N ILE A 58 10.61 -3.08 -2.05
CA ILE A 58 9.95 -2.28 -1.03
C ILE A 58 10.96 -1.90 0.07
N ASN A 59 12.23 -1.62 -0.27
CA ASN A 59 13.10 -0.79 0.56
C ASN A 59 12.69 0.69 0.36
N VAL A 60 11.42 0.96 0.64
CA VAL A 60 11.07 2.12 1.46
C VAL A 60 11.62 1.77 2.83
N GLY A 61 12.24 2.71 3.52
CA GLY A 61 12.90 2.44 4.79
C GLY A 61 12.04 1.52 5.65
N ALA A 62 12.58 0.35 5.97
CA ALA A 62 12.11 -0.36 7.14
C ALA A 62 12.29 0.62 8.29
N VAL A 63 11.21 1.31 8.66
CA VAL A 63 11.07 1.81 10.02
C VAL A 63 10.90 0.55 10.84
N ASP A 64 12.04 0.03 11.29
CA ASP A 64 12.24 -1.00 12.30
C ASP A 64 11.03 -1.90 12.59
N ASN A 65 10.99 -3.06 11.92
CA ASN A 65 10.43 -4.34 12.39
C ASN A 65 8.99 -4.44 12.96
N PHE A 66 8.12 -3.41 12.98
CA PHE A 66 6.84 -3.51 13.71
C PHE A 66 5.62 -2.82 13.09
N GLY A 67 5.65 -2.48 11.80
CA GLY A 67 4.56 -1.75 11.13
C GLY A 67 3.87 -2.53 10.01
N HIS A 68 2.54 -2.54 9.99
CA HIS A 68 1.74 -2.93 8.82
C HIS A 68 1.28 -1.66 8.08
N PHE A 69 1.32 -1.67 6.75
CA PHE A 69 0.74 -0.62 5.91
C PHE A 69 -0.75 -0.88 5.71
N TYR A 70 -1.57 0.12 5.97
CA TYR A 70 -3.01 0.11 5.71
C TYR A 70 -3.33 1.20 4.70
N LEU A 71 -4.16 0.89 3.70
CA LEU A 71 -4.64 1.89 2.77
C LEU A 71 -5.50 2.91 3.52
N GLU A 72 -5.10 4.17 3.48
CA GLU A 72 -5.74 5.26 4.22
C GLU A 72 -6.69 6.06 3.32
N ASP A 73 -6.30 6.34 2.07
CA ASP A 73 -7.10 7.04 1.08
C ASP A 73 -6.52 6.78 -0.32
N GLN A 74 -7.31 7.00 -1.38
CA GLN A 74 -6.86 6.83 -2.76
C GLN A 74 -7.64 7.68 -3.76
N CYS A 75 -7.02 7.96 -4.89
CA CYS A 75 -7.64 8.32 -6.16
C CYS A 75 -6.95 7.57 -7.32
N GLU A 76 -7.30 7.88 -8.57
CA GLU A 76 -6.68 7.27 -9.76
C GLU A 76 -5.17 7.47 -9.81
N TYR A 77 -4.71 8.64 -9.35
CA TYR A 77 -3.31 9.06 -9.46
C TYR A 77 -2.43 8.63 -8.29
N ILE A 78 -3.00 8.52 -7.10
CA ILE A 78 -2.24 8.30 -5.87
C ILE A 78 -3.01 7.45 -4.86
N LYS A 79 -2.30 6.52 -4.22
CA LYS A 79 -2.76 5.73 -3.08
C LYS A 79 -1.93 6.10 -1.87
N ILE A 80 -2.58 6.46 -0.77
CA ILE A 80 -1.93 6.82 0.49
C ILE A 80 -2.07 5.68 1.48
N TYR A 81 -0.96 5.30 2.10
CA TYR A 81 -0.88 4.27 3.12
C TYR A 81 -0.45 4.87 4.46
N LYS A 82 -1.05 4.37 5.53
CA LYS A 82 -0.66 4.66 6.90
C LYS A 82 0.04 3.46 7.52
N VAL A 83 1.14 3.70 8.21
CA VAL A 83 1.81 2.65 8.99
C VAL A 83 1.28 2.67 10.42
N LYS A 84 0.74 1.53 10.86
CA LYS A 84 0.41 1.32 12.27
C LYS A 84 1.53 0.52 12.91
N THR A 85 2.27 1.16 13.80
CA THR A 85 3.31 0.54 14.63
C THR A 85 2.67 -0.14 15.85
N LEU A 86 3.21 -1.29 16.27
CA LEU A 86 2.78 -2.01 17.48
C LEU A 86 3.35 -1.42 18.78
N LEU A 87 4.21 -0.41 18.69
CA LEU A 87 4.78 0.28 19.85
C LEU A 87 3.96 1.54 20.16
N PRO A 88 3.83 1.95 21.44
CA PRO A 88 3.21 3.22 21.80
C PRO A 88 4.04 4.35 21.18
N ASN A 89 3.49 4.98 20.14
CA ASN A 89 4.13 6.12 19.49
C ASN A 89 4.19 7.28 20.50
N PHE A 90 5.35 7.47 21.14
CA PHE A 90 5.63 8.62 22.00
C PHE A 90 5.66 9.95 21.22
N LEU A 91 5.68 9.87 19.89
CA LEU A 91 5.59 10.99 18.97
C LEU A 91 4.35 10.74 18.10
N ASP A 92 3.28 11.48 18.35
CA ASP A 92 1.95 11.44 17.68
C ASP A 92 2.00 11.77 16.16
N LYS A 93 3.15 11.61 15.50
CA LYS A 93 3.28 11.83 14.06
C LYS A 93 2.81 10.59 13.31
N GLU A 94 1.72 10.75 12.56
CA GLU A 94 1.26 9.75 11.61
C GLU A 94 2.31 9.53 10.52
N LEU A 95 2.76 8.28 10.37
CA LEU A 95 3.67 7.89 9.29
C LEU A 95 2.83 7.55 8.06
N LEU A 96 2.82 8.48 7.11
CA LEU A 96 2.09 8.38 5.84
C LEU A 96 3.07 8.14 4.69
N TYR A 97 2.65 7.29 3.76
CA TYR A 97 3.39 6.91 2.57
C TYR A 97 2.46 6.95 1.36
N PHE A 98 2.99 7.04 0.15
CA PHE A 98 2.18 7.01 -1.05
C PHE A 98 2.78 6.19 -2.18
N PHE A 99 1.90 5.79 -3.08
CA PHE A 99 2.16 5.05 -4.30
C PHE A 99 1.37 5.68 -5.46
N THR A 100 1.92 5.67 -6.67
CA THR A 100 1.28 6.14 -7.90
C THR A 100 1.38 5.01 -8.93
N PRO A 101 0.44 4.87 -9.87
CA PRO A 101 0.44 3.76 -10.82
C PRO A 101 1.73 3.61 -11.64
N TRP A 102 2.45 4.71 -11.87
CA TRP A 102 3.66 4.76 -12.68
C TRP A 102 4.96 4.68 -11.86
N GLN A 103 4.92 4.68 -10.53
CA GLN A 103 6.12 4.50 -9.71
C GLN A 103 6.34 3.03 -9.32
N LEU A 104 7.61 2.63 -9.23
CA LEU A 104 7.98 1.26 -8.83
C LEU A 104 8.18 1.10 -7.31
N LYS A 105 8.14 2.20 -6.55
CA LYS A 105 8.50 2.25 -5.13
C LYS A 105 7.49 3.11 -4.37
N ILE A 106 7.18 2.73 -3.12
CA ILE A 106 6.38 3.56 -2.20
C ILE A 106 7.29 4.66 -1.61
N MET A 107 6.79 5.87 -1.37
CA MET A 107 7.59 6.98 -0.84
C MET A 107 6.92 7.64 0.36
N ASP A 108 7.69 8.32 1.21
CA ASP A 108 7.13 9.06 2.35
C ASP A 108 6.22 10.17 1.80
N TYR A 109 5.04 10.34 2.41
CA TYR A 109 4.06 11.34 1.97
C TYR A 109 4.42 12.75 2.46
N THR A 110 5.45 13.31 1.81
CA THR A 110 6.00 14.65 2.05
C THR A 110 5.83 15.52 0.82
N THR A 111 5.92 16.84 1.01
CA THR A 111 5.84 17.82 -0.07
C THR A 111 6.92 17.60 -1.11
N GLU A 112 8.15 17.34 -0.69
CA GLU A 112 9.31 17.18 -1.57
C GLU A 112 9.14 15.95 -2.47
N ASN A 113 8.77 14.80 -1.88
CA ASN A 113 8.58 13.56 -2.62
C ASN A 113 7.41 13.66 -3.61
N LEU A 114 6.32 14.35 -3.24
CA LEU A 114 5.21 14.59 -4.15
C LEU A 114 5.64 15.44 -5.35
N LYS A 115 6.34 16.56 -5.12
CA LYS A 115 6.85 17.41 -6.20
C LYS A 115 7.76 16.63 -7.15
N GLU A 116 8.69 15.84 -6.60
CA GLU A 116 9.58 15.00 -7.40
C GLU A 116 8.82 13.93 -8.20
N THR A 117 7.80 13.29 -7.60
CA THR A 117 7.02 12.23 -8.28
C THR A 117 6.23 12.75 -9.48
N PHE A 118 5.63 13.93 -9.32
CA PHE A 118 4.80 14.52 -10.36
C PHE A 118 5.58 15.38 -11.34
N GLN A 119 6.89 15.57 -11.12
CA GLN A 119 7.76 16.30 -12.04
C GLN A 119 7.78 15.64 -13.43
N GLY A 120 7.56 16.44 -14.48
CA GLY A 120 7.47 15.98 -15.87
C GLY A 120 6.16 15.28 -16.23
N THR A 121 5.19 15.19 -15.30
CA THR A 121 3.84 14.70 -15.58
C THR A 121 2.91 15.84 -15.97
N TYR A 122 1.79 15.53 -16.61
CA TYR A 122 0.78 16.55 -16.93
C TYR A 122 0.11 17.15 -15.67
N LEU A 123 0.24 16.49 -14.51
CA LEU A 123 -0.25 16.96 -13.21
C LEU A 123 0.77 17.84 -12.48
N GLU A 124 1.99 18.01 -13.00
CA GLU A 124 3.08 18.74 -12.32
C GLU A 124 2.65 20.13 -11.84
N THR A 125 2.13 20.95 -12.76
CA THR A 125 1.75 22.33 -12.46
C THR A 125 0.65 22.39 -11.40
N VAL A 126 -0.32 21.50 -11.49
CA VAL A 126 -1.47 21.44 -10.60
C VAL A 126 -1.05 21.02 -9.19
N VAL A 127 -0.27 19.95 -9.08
CA VAL A 127 0.25 19.45 -7.81
C VAL A 127 1.18 20.48 -7.16
N ASN A 128 2.07 21.11 -7.94
CA ASN A 128 2.95 22.16 -7.44
C ASN A 128 2.16 23.34 -6.87
N HIS A 129 1.14 23.82 -7.58
CA HIS A 129 0.30 24.93 -7.12
C HIS A 129 -0.47 24.58 -5.85
N PHE A 130 -1.01 23.36 -5.75
CA PHE A 130 -1.67 22.88 -4.54
C PHE A 130 -0.69 22.88 -3.34
N LEU A 131 0.52 22.35 -3.54
CA LEU A 131 1.53 22.21 -2.50
C LEU A 131 2.20 23.54 -2.08
N GLU A 132 2.00 24.63 -2.81
CA GLU A 132 2.39 25.98 -2.40
C GLU A 132 1.43 26.57 -1.36
N THR A 133 0.18 26.13 -1.37
CA THR A 133 -0.91 26.73 -0.57
C THR A 133 -1.40 25.80 0.54
N HIS A 134 -1.19 24.48 0.40
CA HIS A 134 -1.69 23.47 1.33
C HIS A 134 -0.59 22.48 1.72
N THR A 135 -0.67 21.95 2.94
CA THR A 135 0.18 20.81 3.33
C THR A 135 -0.42 19.50 2.81
N PRO A 136 0.40 18.52 2.36
CA PRO A 136 -0.11 17.24 1.84
C PRO A 136 -1.05 16.51 2.79
N GLN A 137 -0.79 16.64 4.10
CA GLN A 137 -1.49 15.93 5.18
C GLN A 137 -2.82 16.62 5.57
N THR A 138 -3.16 17.75 4.94
CA THR A 138 -4.40 18.46 5.23
C THR A 138 -5.59 17.60 4.80
N ARG A 139 -6.55 17.44 5.71
CA ARG A 139 -7.79 16.69 5.47
C ARG A 139 -8.99 17.61 5.40
N ASN A 140 -9.95 17.23 4.58
CA ASN A 140 -11.28 17.82 4.61
C ASN A 140 -12.00 17.37 5.91
N PRO A 141 -12.45 18.29 6.76
CA PRO A 141 -13.06 17.94 8.04
C PRO A 141 -14.44 17.26 7.91
N VAL A 142 -15.08 17.35 6.74
CA VAL A 142 -16.40 16.76 6.48
C VAL A 142 -16.27 15.33 5.95
N THR A 143 -15.39 15.11 4.99
CA THR A 143 -15.23 13.81 4.30
C THR A 143 -14.11 12.96 4.91
N ASN A 144 -13.25 13.56 5.73
CA ASN A 144 -12.02 12.98 6.27
C ASN A 144 -10.99 12.53 5.21
N ARG A 145 -11.18 12.91 3.94
CA ARG A 145 -10.24 12.63 2.85
C ARG A 145 -9.10 13.63 2.81
N PHE A 146 -7.98 13.24 2.21
CA PHE A 146 -6.90 14.19 1.92
C PHE A 146 -7.36 15.17 0.85
N ILE A 147 -7.18 16.47 1.10
CA ILE A 147 -7.66 17.52 0.18
C ILE A 147 -6.98 17.38 -1.18
N LEU A 148 -5.70 16.97 -1.22
CA LEU A 148 -5.00 16.70 -2.48
C LEU A 148 -5.72 15.65 -3.34
N LEU A 149 -6.22 14.58 -2.72
CA LEU A 149 -6.89 13.49 -3.46
C LEU A 149 -8.26 13.96 -3.98
N GLU A 150 -9.00 14.72 -3.18
CA GLU A 150 -10.26 15.33 -3.63
C GLU A 150 -10.04 16.30 -4.80
N PHE A 151 -8.97 17.09 -4.73
CA PHE A 151 -8.60 18.03 -5.78
C PHE A 151 -8.22 17.32 -7.09
N LEU A 152 -7.50 16.20 -6.99
CA LEU A 152 -7.13 15.38 -8.15
C LEU A 152 -8.35 14.66 -8.76
N ASP A 153 -9.26 14.13 -7.93
CA ASP A 153 -10.50 13.49 -8.41
C ASP A 153 -11.39 14.47 -9.20
N GLN A 154 -11.37 15.76 -8.85
CA GLN A 154 -12.14 16.79 -9.57
C GLN A 154 -11.60 17.04 -10.98
N MET A 155 -10.30 16.81 -11.21
CA MET A 155 -9.71 16.99 -12.54
C MET A 155 -10.15 15.92 -13.54
N ASP A 156 -10.48 14.71 -13.06
CA ASP A 156 -10.98 13.62 -13.91
C ASP A 156 -12.42 13.83 -14.39
N LEU A 157 -13.20 14.66 -13.70
CA LEU A 157 -14.60 14.93 -14.06
C LEU A 157 -14.74 15.94 -15.22
N ASP A 158 -13.66 16.66 -15.53
CA ASP A 158 -13.64 17.73 -16.55
C ASP A 158 -12.97 17.30 -17.87
N SER A 159 -12.57 16.04 -18.01
CA SER A 159 -11.97 15.43 -19.22
C SER A 159 -12.87 14.40 -19.90
#